data_AF-A0A932U6G4-F1
#
_entry.id   AF-A0A932U6G4-F1
#
_cell.length_a   1.000
_cell.length_b   1.000
_cell.length_c   1.000
_cell.angle_alpha   90.00
_cell.angle_beta   90.00
_cell.angle_gamma   90.00
#
_symmetry.space_group_name_H-M   'P 1'
#
loop_
_entity.id
_entity.type
_entity.pdbx_description
1 polymer ?
#
loop_
_entity_poly.entity_id
_entity_poly.type
_entity_poly.pdbx_seq_one_letter_code
_entity_poly.pdbx_strand_id
1 'polypeptide(L)'
;MRACDVGSDSCWSQRTANPGRSGQADAQFVRARTGFVIGGVPPVGHAEALTTLIDADLLAFDEIWAAAGTPNAVFRLLPAELVAITGGLVADVRREE
;
A
#
# COMPACT_ATOMS: atom_id res chain seq x y z
N MET A 1 -0.69 -27.44 18.53
CA MET A 1 -1.46 -28.50 17.84
C MET A 1 -2.94 -28.13 17.89
N ARG A 2 -3.45 -27.45 16.87
CA ARG A 2 -4.89 -27.32 16.60
C ARG A 2 -5.06 -27.40 15.08
N ALA A 3 -5.99 -28.26 14.69
CA ALA A 3 -6.15 -28.86 13.38
C ALA A 3 -6.59 -27.87 12.29
N CYS A 4 -6.10 -28.08 11.06
CA CYS A 4 -6.68 -27.53 9.84
C CYS A 4 -7.60 -28.59 9.24
N ASP A 5 -8.88 -28.26 9.11
CA ASP A 5 -9.84 -29.01 8.33
C ASP A 5 -9.68 -28.58 6.85
N VAL A 6 -9.28 -29.52 6.00
CA VAL A 6 -9.05 -29.30 4.57
C VAL A 6 -10.41 -29.36 3.86
N GLY A 7 -11.17 -28.27 3.90
CA GLY A 7 -12.48 -28.26 3.26
C GLY A 7 -13.36 -27.02 3.50
N SER A 8 -12.83 -25.80 3.35
CA SER A 8 -13.66 -24.59 3.24
C SER A 8 -12.82 -23.40 2.74
N ASP A 9 -13.33 -22.62 1.79
CA ASP A 9 -12.76 -21.38 1.24
C ASP A 9 -12.68 -20.21 2.26
N SER A 10 -12.47 -20.50 3.55
CA SER A 10 -12.43 -19.52 4.63
C SER A 10 -11.02 -19.22 5.15
N CYS A 11 -9.97 -19.76 4.52
CA CYS A 11 -8.57 -19.56 4.91
C CYS A 11 -7.96 -18.27 4.33
N TRP A 12 -8.61 -17.12 4.56
CA TRP A 12 -8.04 -15.80 4.21
C TRP A 12 -7.54 -15.02 5.44
N SER A 13 -7.86 -15.45 6.67
CA SER A 13 -7.61 -14.62 7.86
C SER A 13 -6.30 -14.88 8.62
N GLN A 14 -5.46 -15.83 8.20
CA GLN A 14 -4.19 -16.08 8.90
C GLN A 14 -3.05 -16.36 7.93
N ARG A 15 -2.65 -15.34 7.18
CA ARG A 15 -1.34 -15.33 6.50
C ARG A 15 -0.36 -14.57 7.38
N THR A 16 0.33 -15.30 8.26
CA THR A 16 1.58 -14.79 8.85
C THR A 16 2.52 -14.46 7.69
N ALA A 17 3.04 -13.23 7.69
CA ALA A 17 3.91 -12.72 6.64
C ALA A 17 5.11 -13.65 6.47
N ASN A 18 5.18 -14.35 5.34
CA ASN A 18 6.37 -15.10 4.96
C ASN A 18 7.41 -14.08 4.51
N PRO A 19 8.58 -13.96 5.16
CA PRO A 19 9.63 -13.02 4.75
C PRO A 19 10.13 -13.43 3.36
N GLY A 20 9.61 -12.77 2.32
CA GLY A 20 9.86 -13.08 0.91
C GLY A 20 8.60 -13.18 0.03
N ARG A 21 7.39 -13.20 0.60
CA ARG A 21 6.14 -13.12 -0.18
C ARG A 21 5.36 -11.86 0.18
N SER A 22 5.29 -10.93 -0.76
CA SER A 22 4.36 -9.80 -0.70
C SER A 22 2.93 -10.30 -0.88
N GLY A 23 2.05 -10.00 0.07
CA GLY A 23 0.61 -10.26 -0.02
C GLY A 23 -0.18 -8.97 0.16
N GLN A 24 -1.44 -8.97 -0.26
CA GLN A 24 -2.34 -7.86 0.02
C GLN A 24 -2.58 -7.77 1.54
N ALA A 25 -2.55 -6.54 2.06
CA ALA A 25 -2.89 -6.26 3.45
C ALA A 25 -4.41 -6.21 3.64
N ASP A 26 -4.90 -6.70 4.78
CA ASP A 26 -6.30 -6.57 5.15
C ASP A 26 -6.63 -5.17 5.72
N ALA A 27 -7.92 -4.86 5.82
CA ALA A 27 -8.40 -3.55 6.26
C ALA A 27 -8.01 -3.19 7.70
N GLN A 28 -7.96 -4.17 8.59
CA GLN A 28 -7.58 -3.95 9.98
C GLN A 28 -6.10 -3.59 10.08
N PHE A 29 -5.26 -4.32 9.35
CA PHE A 29 -3.83 -4.05 9.26
C PHE A 29 -3.55 -2.66 8.68
N VAL A 30 -4.17 -2.33 7.54
CA VAL A 30 -4.01 -1.01 6.90
C VAL A 30 -4.36 0.11 7.86
N ARG A 31 -5.52 0.02 8.54
CA ARG A 31 -5.94 1.05 9.49
C ARG A 31 -5.01 1.15 10.70
N ALA A 32 -4.54 0.02 11.22
CA ALA A 32 -3.66 0.00 12.39
C ALA A 32 -2.29 0.64 12.10
N ARG A 33 -1.74 0.44 10.91
CA ARG A 33 -0.40 0.93 10.53
C ARG A 33 -0.43 2.33 9.91
N THR A 34 -1.39 2.59 9.04
CA THR A 34 -1.45 3.88 8.33
C THR A 34 -2.26 4.93 9.08
N GLY A 35 -3.24 4.52 9.89
CA GLY A 35 -4.26 5.41 10.45
C GLY A 35 -5.44 5.70 9.51
N PHE A 36 -5.39 5.20 8.27
CA PHE A 36 -6.39 5.48 7.23
C PHE A 36 -7.18 4.22 6.83
N VAL A 37 -8.34 4.44 6.22
CA VAL A 37 -9.16 3.36 5.65
C VAL A 37 -8.70 3.00 4.24
N ILE A 38 -8.91 1.74 3.84
CA ILE A 38 -8.68 1.31 2.45
C ILE A 38 -9.47 2.23 1.50
N GLY A 39 -8.84 2.62 0.40
CA GLY A 39 -9.38 3.55 -0.59
C GLY A 39 -9.13 5.04 -0.28
N GLY A 40 -8.69 5.36 0.94
CA GLY A 40 -8.35 6.72 1.34
C GLY A 40 -6.93 6.90 1.86
N VAL A 41 -6.06 5.89 1.73
CA VAL A 41 -4.70 5.91 2.27
C VAL A 41 -3.82 6.89 1.47
N PRO A 42 -3.38 8.02 2.07
CA PRO A 42 -2.50 8.95 1.39
C PRO A 42 -1.07 8.38 1.29
N PRO A 43 -0.20 8.94 0.43
CA PRO A 43 1.20 8.51 0.33
C PRO A 43 2.06 8.95 1.53
N VAL A 44 1.58 9.91 2.34
CA VAL A 44 2.30 10.50 3.49
C VAL A 44 1.38 10.71 4.69
N GLY A 45 1.97 10.99 5.86
CA GLY A 45 1.21 11.32 7.07
C GLY A 45 0.65 10.09 7.80
N HIS A 46 1.25 8.92 7.58
CA HIS A 46 0.90 7.69 8.28
C HIS A 46 1.23 7.78 9.78
N ALA A 47 0.52 6.99 10.58
CA ALA A 47 0.73 6.89 12.02
C ALA A 47 2.15 6.40 12.40
N GLU A 48 2.80 5.67 11.49
CA GLU A 48 4.19 5.24 11.61
C GLU A 48 4.94 5.41 10.28
N ALA A 49 6.27 5.42 10.32
CA ALA A 49 7.07 5.46 9.09
C ALA A 49 7.00 4.10 8.36
N LEU A 50 6.64 4.14 7.08
CA LEU A 50 6.53 2.95 6.22
C LEU A 50 7.62 2.97 5.14
N THR A 51 8.11 1.78 4.80
CA THR A 51 8.90 1.61 3.58
C THR A 51 8.00 1.79 2.38
N THR A 52 8.21 2.88 1.63
CA THR A 52 7.43 3.21 0.44
C THR A 52 8.23 2.86 -0.81
N LEU A 53 7.63 2.04 -1.68
CA LEU A 53 8.10 1.83 -3.03
C LEU A 53 7.25 2.66 -3.99
N ILE A 54 7.89 3.34 -4.93
CA ILE A 54 7.25 4.16 -5.96
C ILE A 54 7.51 3.50 -7.30
N ASP A 55 6.45 3.22 -8.04
CA ASP A 55 6.56 2.66 -9.39
C ASP A 55 7.30 3.66 -10.31
N ALA A 56 8.35 3.18 -10.97
CA ALA A 56 9.15 3.98 -11.89
C ALA A 56 8.32 4.59 -13.02
N ASP A 57 7.23 3.94 -13.44
CA ASP A 57 6.34 4.43 -14.49
C ASP A 57 5.62 5.72 -14.11
N LEU A 58 5.43 6.00 -12.81
CA LEU A 58 4.84 7.25 -12.36
C LEU A 58 5.67 8.47 -12.74
N LEU A 59 6.98 8.30 -12.94
CA LEU A 59 7.89 9.38 -13.30
C LEU A 59 7.73 9.84 -14.76
N ALA A 60 7.01 9.07 -15.60
CA ALA A 60 6.75 9.44 -16.98
C ALA A 60 5.59 10.43 -17.15
N PHE A 61 4.83 10.72 -16.09
CA PHE A 61 3.69 11.63 -16.12
C PHE A 61 4.10 13.05 -15.69
N ASP A 62 3.46 14.06 -16.28
CA ASP A 62 3.68 15.45 -15.86
C ASP A 62 3.07 15.72 -14.47
N GLU A 63 1.92 15.11 -14.17
CA GLU A 63 1.24 15.22 -12.89
C GLU A 63 0.50 13.93 -12.54
N ILE A 64 0.37 13.69 -11.23
CA ILE A 64 -0.33 12.53 -10.67
C ILE A 64 -1.29 12.97 -9.57
N TRP A 65 -2.24 12.08 -9.25
CA TRP A 65 -3.26 12.32 -8.23
C TRP A 65 -3.21 11.21 -7.19
N ALA A 66 -3.01 11.59 -5.93
CA ALA A 66 -2.92 10.66 -4.81
C ALA A 66 -4.07 10.89 -3.81
N ALA A 67 -4.45 9.85 -3.08
CA ALA A 67 -5.48 9.96 -2.03
C ALA A 67 -5.07 10.95 -0.94
N ALA A 68 -6.05 11.67 -0.40
CA ALA A 68 -5.85 12.76 0.57
C ALA A 68 -6.38 12.42 1.98
N GLY A 69 -6.36 11.14 2.37
CA GLY A 69 -6.78 10.70 3.70
C GLY A 69 -8.23 10.25 3.82
N THR A 70 -9.03 10.37 2.75
CA THR A 70 -10.41 9.86 2.71
C THR A 70 -10.72 9.25 1.33
N PRO A 71 -11.71 8.35 1.22
CA PRO A 71 -12.08 7.74 -0.07
C PRO A 71 -12.57 8.73 -1.14
N ASN A 72 -12.95 9.95 -0.73
CA ASN A 72 -13.56 10.95 -1.61
C ASN A 72 -12.68 12.19 -1.83
N ALA A 73 -11.41 12.14 -1.44
CA ALA A 73 -10.50 13.26 -1.57
C ALA A 73 -9.17 12.80 -2.18
N VAL A 74 -8.72 13.54 -3.18
CA VAL A 74 -7.42 13.38 -3.84
C VAL A 74 -6.72 14.73 -3.93
N PHE A 75 -5.39 14.71 -4.02
CA PHE A 75 -4.60 15.90 -4.27
C PHE A 75 -3.61 15.67 -5.41
N ARG A 76 -3.32 16.75 -6.12
CA ARG A 76 -2.40 16.79 -7.26
C ARG A 76 -0.98 17.03 -6.79
N LEU A 77 -0.02 16.34 -7.39
CA LEU A 77 1.40 16.55 -7.17
C LEU A 77 2.22 16.11 -8.40
N LEU A 78 3.45 16.61 -8.50
CA LEU A 78 4.41 16.11 -9.47
C LEU A 78 5.02 14.77 -8.97
N PRO A 79 5.39 13.83 -9.85
CA PRO A 79 6.03 12.59 -9.42
C PRO A 79 7.33 12.81 -8.63
N ALA A 80 8.11 13.84 -8.98
CA ALA A 80 9.31 14.22 -8.23
C ALA A 80 8.99 14.69 -6.81
N GLU A 81 7.86 15.39 -6.62
CA GLU A 81 7.39 15.79 -5.28
C GLU A 81 6.99 14.57 -4.47
N LEU A 82 6.33 13.57 -5.08
CA LEU A 82 5.98 12.32 -4.41
C LEU A 82 7.23 11.64 -3.82
N VAL A 83 8.31 11.52 -4.58
CA VAL A 83 9.58 10.95 -4.11
C VAL A 83 10.14 11.78 -2.95
N ALA A 84 10.15 13.10 -3.08
CA ALA A 84 10.71 14.00 -2.07
C ALA A 84 9.94 13.96 -0.74
N ILE A 85 8.60 13.95 -0.78
CA ILE A 85 7.77 13.99 0.45
C ILE A 85 7.68 12.63 1.15
N THR A 86 7.83 11.52 0.41
CA THR A 86 7.75 10.17 0.98
C THR A 86 9.10 9.61 1.38
N GLY A 87 10.20 10.10 0.77
CA GLY A 87 11.50 9.43 0.83
C GLY A 87 11.49 8.03 0.21
N GLY A 88 10.51 7.76 -0.65
CA GLY A 88 10.27 6.44 -1.23
C GLY A 88 11.36 6.01 -2.22
N LEU A 89 11.54 4.69 -2.34
CA LEU A 89 12.46 4.10 -3.30
C LEU A 89 11.76 3.88 -4.63
N VAL A 90 12.31 4.44 -5.70
CA VAL A 90 11.82 4.19 -7.06
C VAL A 90 12.25 2.80 -7.50
N ALA A 91 11.30 1.97 -7.89
CA ALA A 91 11.54 0.61 -8.35
C ALA A 91 10.49 0.20 -9.39
N ASP A 92 10.86 -0.75 -10.25
CA ASP A 92 9.89 -1.44 -11.10
C ASP A 92 9.12 -2.44 -10.23
N VAL A 93 7.87 -2.09 -9.91
CA VAL A 93 6.98 -2.89 -9.04
C VAL A 93 5.71 -3.36 -9.76
N ARG A 94 5.59 -3.02 -11.05
CA ARG A 94 4.48 -3.43 -11.88
C ARG A 94 4.43 -4.96 -11.96
N ARG A 95 3.23 -5.52 -11.98
CA ARG A 95 3.05 -6.95 -12.28
C ARG A 95 3.07 -7.11 -13.80
N GLU A 96 3.92 -8.00 -14.30
CA GLU A 96 3.81 -8.50 -15.67
C GLU A 96 2.47 -9.25 -15.80
N GLU A 97 1.69 -8.93 -16.83
CA GLU A 97 0.43 -9.60 -17.18
C GLU A 97 0.67 -10.85 -18.05
#